data_AF-A0A958ZLI0-F1
#
_entry.id   AF-A0A958ZLI0-F1
#
_cell.length_a   1.000
_cell.length_b   1.000
_cell.length_c   1.000
_cell.angle_alpha   90.00
_cell.angle_beta   90.00
_cell.angle_gamma   90.00
#
_symmetry.space_group_name_H-M   'P 1'
#
loop_
_entity.id
_entity.type
_entity.pdbx_description
1 polymer ?
#
loop_
_entity_poly.entity_id
_entity_poly.type
_entity_poly.pdbx_seq_one_letter_code
_entity_poly.pdbx_strand_id
1 'polypeptide(L)'
;MHSPIMSAYDDLLKRITVFINRYYTVRLLKGLFLSVGLGIGLFLFLITLEFFFRFNSLTRGLLLSFFVITSGWFVLLNVINPLLRLLHWAKAMSHRNAAVQLGQYFDGISDKILSAIELKEKQYPGESAALIVAAVEQKAIDLRLFPIERALSLNKSFKYLKYGVFPILLFAMAYFAVPDLVIGGSERLVNYQKEFAIQAPFQFKVDISQFEVVKGKDAPISVSLNGESLPESVTVEWNGEPFRMSAEGKGAFAYLFRNVQKGGNIRFLAAGYSSDVWELKVMPNPKVIEVSAEIDYPDYTGKPDEVVTNPLHLSLPEGSNYTL
;
A
#
# COMPACT_ATOMS: atom_id res chain seq x y z
N MET A 1 61.55 12.38 -27.75
CA MET A 1 60.37 11.97 -26.97
C MET A 1 60.30 12.81 -25.70
N HIS A 2 59.66 13.98 -25.76
CA HIS A 2 59.41 14.79 -24.56
C HIS A 2 58.21 14.19 -23.84
N SER A 3 58.39 13.76 -22.59
CA SER A 3 57.27 13.54 -21.67
C SER A 3 56.41 14.81 -21.66
N PRO A 4 55.07 14.75 -21.77
CA PRO A 4 54.27 15.95 -21.66
C PRO A 4 54.37 16.41 -20.21
N ILE A 5 55.17 17.44 -19.97
CA ILE A 5 55.14 18.18 -18.71
C ILE A 5 53.70 18.71 -18.64
N MET A 6 52.91 18.20 -17.69
CA MET A 6 51.53 18.62 -17.49
C MET A 6 51.54 20.14 -17.25
N SER A 7 50.92 20.88 -18.17
CA SER A 7 50.92 22.34 -18.13
C SER A 7 50.21 22.82 -16.86
N ALA A 8 50.62 23.94 -16.27
CA ALA A 8 49.93 24.49 -15.10
C ALA A 8 48.45 24.78 -15.41
N TYR A 9 48.14 25.12 -16.67
CA TYR A 9 46.76 25.27 -17.14
C TYR A 9 45.96 23.95 -17.11
N ASP A 10 46.54 22.82 -17.53
CA ASP A 10 45.87 21.52 -17.48
C ASP A 10 45.62 21.06 -16.03
N ASP A 11 46.56 21.35 -15.12
CA ASP A 11 46.37 21.12 -13.67
C ASP A 11 45.21 21.97 -13.13
N LEU A 12 45.11 23.24 -13.53
CA LEU A 12 44.00 24.11 -13.15
C LEU A 12 42.65 23.57 -13.65
N LEU A 13 42.54 23.16 -14.91
CA LEU A 13 41.31 22.57 -15.44
C LEU A 13 40.93 21.29 -14.70
N LYS A 14 41.91 20.43 -14.37
CA LYS A 14 41.68 19.22 -13.58
C LYS A 14 41.12 19.55 -12.19
N ARG A 15 41.67 20.56 -11.51
CA ARG A 15 41.18 21.02 -10.19
C ARG A 15 39.77 21.60 -10.27
N ILE A 16 39.45 22.36 -11.32
CA ILE A 16 38.09 22.87 -11.59
C ILE A 16 37.12 21.70 -11.81
N THR A 17 37.51 20.67 -12.57
CA THR A 17 36.69 19.47 -12.77
C THR A 17 36.44 18.72 -11.46
N VAL A 18 37.46 18.59 -10.60
CA VAL A 18 37.30 18.03 -9.24
C VAL A 18 36.31 18.85 -8.41
N PHE A 19 36.37 20.18 -8.49
CA PHE A 19 35.40 21.06 -7.84
C PHE A 19 33.98 20.85 -8.39
N ILE A 20 33.79 20.76 -9.70
CA ILE A 20 32.48 20.52 -10.33
C ILE A 20 31.87 19.21 -9.81
N ASN A 21 32.64 18.12 -9.78
CA ASN A 21 32.18 16.83 -9.28
C ASN A 21 31.82 16.90 -7.79
N ARG A 22 32.64 17.58 -6.99
CA ARG A 22 32.38 17.79 -5.56
C ARG A 22 31.14 18.66 -5.32
N TYR A 23 30.89 19.67 -6.15
CA TYR A 23 29.69 20.52 -6.12
C TYR A 23 28.43 19.70 -6.36
N TYR A 24 28.41 18.88 -7.42
CA TYR A 24 27.25 18.02 -7.69
C TYR A 24 27.06 16.95 -6.62
N THR A 25 28.14 16.40 -6.05
CA THR A 25 28.08 15.46 -4.92
C THR A 25 27.43 16.10 -3.68
N VAL A 26 27.84 17.31 -3.32
CA VAL A 26 27.25 18.07 -2.20
C VAL A 26 25.78 18.35 -2.47
N ARG A 27 25.43 18.79 -3.69
CA ARG A 27 24.05 19.08 -4.07
C ARG A 27 23.18 17.83 -4.03
N LEU A 28 23.69 16.70 -4.51
CA LEU A 28 23.02 15.40 -4.49
C LEU A 28 22.76 14.94 -3.07
N LEU A 29 23.76 14.99 -2.18
CA LEU A 29 23.60 14.57 -0.78
C LEU A 29 22.54 15.43 -0.07
N LYS A 30 22.59 16.75 -0.25
CA LYS A 30 21.56 17.65 0.30
C LYS A 30 20.17 17.32 -0.24
N GLY A 31 20.07 17.13 -1.56
CA GLY A 31 18.83 16.75 -2.24
C GLY A 31 18.29 15.43 -1.72
N LEU A 32 19.13 14.40 -1.57
CA LEU A 32 18.76 13.09 -1.05
C LEU A 32 18.17 13.19 0.35
N PHE A 33 18.87 13.82 1.30
CA PHE A 33 18.38 13.94 2.67
C PHE A 33 17.07 14.70 2.76
N LEU A 34 16.92 15.77 1.97
CA LEU A 34 15.70 16.56 1.94
C LEU A 34 14.55 15.79 1.30
N SER A 35 14.78 15.08 0.19
CA SER A 35 13.77 14.26 -0.48
C SER A 35 13.29 13.11 0.40
N VAL A 36 14.20 12.41 1.08
CA VAL A 36 13.85 11.33 2.00
C VAL A 36 13.06 11.88 3.19
N GLY A 37 13.55 12.95 3.81
CA GLY A 37 12.86 13.54 4.96
C GLY A 37 11.47 14.05 4.62
N LEU A 38 11.34 14.81 3.53
CA LEU A 38 10.06 15.35 3.09
C LEU A 38 9.11 14.22 2.63
N GLY A 39 9.62 13.22 1.91
CA GLY A 39 8.83 12.06 1.49
C GLY A 39 8.28 11.27 2.67
N ILE A 40 9.12 10.94 3.66
CA ILE A 40 8.69 10.22 4.87
C ILE A 40 7.72 11.06 5.68
N GLY A 41 8.02 12.36 5.88
CA GLY A 41 7.15 13.27 6.61
C GLY A 41 5.77 13.42 5.97
N LEU A 42 5.73 13.58 4.64
CA LEU A 42 4.49 13.67 3.88
C LEU A 42 3.70 12.35 3.94
N PHE A 43 4.37 11.21 3.79
CA PHE A 43 3.72 9.90 3.89
C PHE A 43 3.12 9.69 5.27
N LEU A 44 3.89 10.01 6.33
CA LEU A 44 3.43 9.90 7.71
C LEU A 44 2.22 10.81 7.99
N PHE A 45 2.23 12.02 7.45
CA PHE A 45 1.08 12.92 7.53
C PHE A 45 -0.16 12.32 6.86
N LEU A 46 -0.02 11.73 5.66
CA LEU A 46 -1.13 11.13 4.93
C LEU A 46 -1.71 9.89 5.62
N ILE A 47 -0.87 8.97 6.12
CA ILE A 47 -1.37 7.81 6.86
C ILE A 47 -2.04 8.22 8.18
N THR A 48 -1.61 9.33 8.78
CA THR A 48 -2.25 9.88 9.99
C THR A 48 -3.64 10.43 9.65
N LEU A 49 -3.77 11.19 8.55
CA LEU A 49 -5.08 11.64 8.07
C LEU A 49 -5.98 10.44 7.73
N GLU A 50 -5.45 9.44 7.04
CA GLU A 50 -6.18 8.21 6.72
C GLU A 50 -6.66 7.48 7.99
N PHE A 51 -5.82 7.43 9.03
CA PHE A 51 -6.17 6.80 10.30
C PHE A 51 -7.35 7.50 11.01
N PHE A 52 -7.37 8.84 11.05
CA PHE A 52 -8.43 9.59 11.71
C PHE A 52 -9.72 9.71 10.88
N PHE A 53 -9.59 9.97 9.57
CA PHE A 53 -10.73 10.29 8.72
C PHE A 53 -11.30 9.08 7.97
N ARG A 54 -10.57 7.95 7.90
CA ARG A 54 -10.99 6.69 7.24
C ARG A 54 -11.59 6.94 5.85
N PHE A 55 -10.75 7.40 4.94
CA PHE A 55 -11.19 7.89 3.65
C PHE A 55 -11.74 6.79 2.74
N ASN A 56 -12.67 7.16 1.86
CA ASN A 56 -13.19 6.26 0.83
C ASN A 56 -12.12 5.92 -0.22
N SER A 57 -12.37 4.92 -1.06
CA SER A 57 -11.41 4.45 -2.08
C SER A 57 -10.90 5.56 -3.01
N LEU A 58 -11.79 6.45 -3.46
CA LEU A 58 -11.45 7.54 -4.38
C LEU A 58 -10.50 8.56 -3.73
N THR A 59 -10.82 9.01 -2.52
CA THR A 59 -10.01 9.98 -1.78
C THR A 59 -8.65 9.41 -1.41
N ARG A 60 -8.57 8.13 -1.03
CA ARG A 60 -7.29 7.42 -0.83
C ARG A 60 -6.44 7.42 -2.12
N GLY A 61 -7.05 7.13 -3.27
CA GLY A 61 -6.39 7.16 -4.57
C GLY A 61 -5.86 8.55 -4.93
N LEU A 62 -6.61 9.62 -4.64
CA LEU A 62 -6.16 11.00 -4.84
C LEU A 62 -4.99 11.37 -3.93
N LEU A 63 -5.06 11.03 -2.64
CA LEU A 63 -3.98 11.30 -1.68
C LEU A 63 -2.69 10.57 -2.06
N LEU A 64 -2.79 9.30 -2.47
CA LEU A 64 -1.65 8.53 -2.94
C LEU A 64 -1.07 9.12 -4.23
N SER A 65 -1.92 9.52 -5.18
CA SER A 65 -1.47 10.14 -6.43
C SER A 65 -0.73 11.47 -6.15
N PHE A 66 -1.28 12.29 -5.26
CA PHE A 66 -0.63 13.52 -4.80
C PHE A 66 0.74 13.23 -4.17
N PHE A 67 0.84 12.22 -3.31
CA PHE A 67 2.10 11.78 -2.71
C PHE A 67 3.13 11.37 -3.77
N VAL A 68 2.75 10.54 -4.74
CA VAL A 68 3.65 10.03 -5.78
C VAL A 68 4.13 11.16 -6.70
N ILE A 69 3.22 12.05 -7.12
CA ILE A 69 3.56 13.17 -8.00
C ILE A 69 4.51 14.15 -7.30
N THR A 70 4.18 14.56 -6.08
CA THR A 70 5.00 15.52 -5.31
C THR A 70 6.36 14.96 -4.95
N SER A 71 6.41 13.72 -4.44
CA SER A 71 7.67 13.05 -4.10
C SER A 71 8.51 12.77 -5.35
N GLY A 72 7.88 12.31 -6.44
CA GLY A 72 8.54 12.06 -7.72
C GLY A 72 9.15 13.33 -8.32
N TRP A 73 8.40 14.42 -8.36
CA TRP A 73 8.89 15.73 -8.81
C TRP A 73 10.10 16.19 -8.00
N PHE A 74 10.04 16.05 -6.67
CA PHE A 74 11.12 16.47 -5.78
C PHE A 74 12.40 15.64 -5.98
N VAL A 75 12.26 14.31 -6.15
CA VAL A 75 13.37 13.39 -6.45
C VAL A 75 13.98 13.67 -7.82
N LEU A 76 13.16 13.92 -8.84
CA LEU A 76 13.63 14.23 -10.20
C LEU A 76 14.53 15.48 -10.20
N LEU A 77 14.09 16.55 -9.55
CA LEU A 77 14.82 17.82 -9.54
C LEU A 77 16.07 17.79 -8.64
N ASN A 78 15.97 17.17 -7.46
CA ASN A 78 17.00 17.29 -6.43
C ASN A 78 17.98 16.11 -6.37
N VAL A 79 17.63 14.94 -6.92
CA VAL A 79 18.46 13.74 -6.88
C VAL A 79 18.88 13.33 -8.29
N ILE A 80 17.91 13.12 -9.20
CA ILE A 80 18.20 12.58 -10.54
C ILE A 80 18.99 13.58 -11.38
N ASN A 81 18.57 14.84 -11.44
CA ASN A 81 19.29 15.87 -12.22
C ASN A 81 20.78 16.03 -11.82
N PRO A 82 21.17 16.19 -10.53
CA PRO A 82 22.58 16.24 -10.17
C PRO A 82 23.30 14.89 -10.35
N LEU A 83 22.62 13.75 -10.19
CA LEU A 83 23.19 12.43 -10.44
C LEU A 83 23.57 12.24 -11.92
N LEU A 84 22.67 12.60 -12.85
CA LEU A 84 22.92 12.51 -14.30
C LEU A 84 24.11 13.37 -14.73
N ARG A 85 24.31 14.52 -14.10
CA ARG A 85 25.45 15.41 -14.37
C ARG A 85 26.75 14.88 -13.78
N LEU A 86 26.70 14.18 -12.65
CA LEU A 86 27.86 13.51 -12.05
C LEU A 86 28.30 12.29 -12.89
N LEU A 87 27.34 11.58 -13.49
CA LEU A 87 27.57 10.45 -14.39
C LEU A 87 27.92 10.88 -15.83
N HIS A 88 28.05 12.19 -16.09
CA HIS A 88 28.33 12.77 -17.40
C HIS A 88 27.29 12.45 -18.50
N TRP A 89 26.11 11.93 -18.15
CA TRP A 89 25.01 11.68 -19.08
C TRP A 89 24.25 12.96 -19.46
N ALA A 90 24.35 13.99 -18.64
CA ALA A 90 23.88 15.34 -18.93
C ALA A 90 25.06 16.32 -19.00
N LYS A 91 24.90 17.42 -19.77
CA LYS A 91 25.94 18.45 -19.88
C LYS A 91 26.35 18.96 -18.49
N ALA A 92 27.62 18.77 -18.16
CA ALA A 92 28.21 19.27 -16.93
C ALA A 92 28.23 20.81 -16.92
N MET A 93 28.49 21.38 -15.74
CA MET A 93 28.71 22.83 -15.62
C MET A 93 29.94 23.21 -16.45
N SER A 94 29.88 24.29 -17.23
CA SER A 94 31.06 24.80 -17.94
C SER A 94 32.12 25.29 -16.96
N HIS A 95 33.40 25.25 -17.34
CA HIS A 95 34.49 25.78 -16.52
C HIS A 95 34.29 27.26 -16.16
N ARG A 96 33.67 28.03 -17.07
CA ARG A 96 33.27 29.43 -16.84
C ARG A 96 32.25 29.57 -15.70
N ASN A 97 31.18 28.78 -15.72
CA ASN A 97 30.18 28.79 -14.65
C ASN A 97 30.75 28.28 -13.32
N ALA A 98 31.68 27.32 -13.37
CA ALA A 98 32.38 26.84 -12.19
C ALA A 98 33.28 27.93 -11.57
N ALA A 99 33.93 28.76 -12.39
CA ALA A 99 34.72 29.92 -11.93
C ALA A 99 33.86 30.93 -11.16
N VAL A 100 32.67 31.25 -11.68
CA VAL A 100 31.71 32.14 -11.00
C VAL A 100 31.24 31.54 -9.67
N GLN A 101 30.95 30.24 -9.63
CA GLN A 101 30.57 29.56 -8.38
C GLN A 101 31.72 29.49 -7.37
N LEU A 102 32.96 29.33 -7.83
CA LEU A 102 34.16 29.40 -6.99
C LEU A 102 34.38 30.78 -6.36
N GLY A 103 33.99 31.85 -7.07
CA GLY A 103 34.00 33.22 -6.58
C GLY A 103 33.18 33.45 -5.30
N GLN A 104 32.20 32.59 -5.01
CA GLN A 104 31.41 32.68 -3.77
C GLN A 104 32.17 32.19 -2.53
N TYR A 105 33.28 31.48 -2.73
CA TYR A 105 34.08 30.88 -1.64
C TYR A 105 35.42 31.58 -1.44
N PHE A 106 35.93 32.25 -2.48
CA PHE A 106 37.19 32.99 -2.43
C PHE A 106 37.07 34.30 -3.20
N ASP A 107 37.36 35.41 -2.52
CA ASP A 107 37.31 36.74 -3.13
C ASP A 107 38.32 36.87 -4.27
N GLY A 108 37.86 37.40 -5.40
CA GLY A 108 38.70 37.67 -6.58
C GLY A 108 39.21 36.45 -7.34
N ILE A 109 38.87 35.21 -6.94
CA ILE A 109 39.33 34.00 -7.66
C ILE A 109 38.60 33.84 -9.01
N SER A 110 37.32 34.24 -9.08
CA SER A 110 36.49 34.12 -10.28
C SER A 110 37.12 34.87 -11.44
N ASP A 111 37.50 36.13 -11.23
CA ASP A 111 38.05 37.00 -12.29
C ASP A 111 39.39 36.49 -12.81
N LYS A 112 40.23 35.94 -11.92
CA LYS A 112 41.52 35.36 -12.27
C LYS A 112 41.36 34.10 -13.12
N ILE A 113 40.46 33.18 -12.73
CA ILE A 113 40.15 31.96 -13.48
C ILE A 113 39.52 32.33 -14.83
N LEU A 114 38.56 33.24 -14.84
CA LEU A 114 37.87 33.68 -16.05
C LEU A 114 38.85 34.30 -17.04
N SER A 115 39.72 35.19 -16.57
CA SER A 115 40.77 35.79 -17.41
C SER A 115 41.68 34.73 -18.02
N ALA A 116 42.08 33.70 -17.27
CA ALA A 116 42.94 32.63 -17.77
C ALA A 116 42.25 31.78 -18.85
N ILE A 117 40.95 31.47 -18.67
CA ILE A 117 40.14 30.75 -19.66
C ILE A 117 39.96 31.60 -20.94
N GLU A 118 39.62 32.88 -20.80
CA GLU A 118 39.41 33.79 -21.94
C GLU A 118 40.69 34.03 -22.75
N LEU A 119 41.85 34.12 -22.08
CA LEU A 119 43.17 34.24 -22.74
C LEU A 119 43.52 32.99 -23.57
N LYS A 120 43.09 31.79 -23.13
CA LYS A 120 43.34 30.54 -23.85
C LYS A 120 42.34 30.31 -25.00
N GLU A 121 41.09 30.74 -24.84
CA GLU A 121 40.04 30.59 -25.87
C GLU A 121 40.23 31.54 -27.05
N LYS A 122 40.83 32.72 -26.82
CA LYS A 122 41.15 33.65 -27.92
C LYS A 122 42.36 33.14 -28.72
N GLN A 123 42.15 32.89 -30.00
CA GLN A 123 43.18 32.43 -30.94
C GLN A 123 43.93 33.63 -31.53
N TYR A 124 45.19 33.81 -31.10
CA TYR A 124 46.04 34.89 -31.58
C TYR A 124 47.12 34.35 -32.54
N PRO A 125 47.22 34.84 -33.78
CA PRO A 125 48.27 34.40 -34.71
C PRO A 125 49.65 35.01 -34.40
N GLY A 126 50.72 34.25 -34.63
CA GLY A 126 52.13 34.73 -34.64
C GLY A 126 52.92 34.56 -33.34
N GLU A 127 54.03 35.29 -33.20
CA GLU A 127 54.96 35.25 -32.03
C GLU A 127 54.28 35.57 -30.69
N SER A 128 53.17 36.30 -30.72
CA SER A 128 52.31 36.55 -29.56
C SER A 128 51.78 35.27 -28.90
N ALA A 129 51.68 34.15 -29.64
CA ALA A 129 51.17 32.89 -29.12
C ALA A 129 52.05 32.32 -27.99
N ALA A 130 53.39 32.42 -28.12
CA ALA A 130 54.31 31.92 -27.09
C ALA A 130 54.23 32.75 -25.80
N LEU A 131 54.13 34.08 -25.93
CA LEU A 131 53.95 35.00 -24.80
C LEU A 131 52.61 34.79 -24.08
N ILE A 132 51.54 34.52 -24.84
CA ILE A 132 50.21 34.24 -24.28
C ILE A 132 50.21 32.91 -23.53
N VAL A 133 50.84 31.86 -24.07
CA VAL A 133 50.98 30.58 -23.38
C VAL A 133 51.72 30.75 -22.06
N ALA A 134 52.82 31.52 -22.04
CA ALA A 134 53.56 31.82 -20.82
C ALA A 134 52.72 32.64 -19.82
N ALA A 135 51.92 33.61 -20.29
CA ALA A 135 51.03 34.39 -19.44
C ALA A 135 49.90 33.54 -18.83
N VAL A 136 49.35 32.59 -19.58
CA VAL A 136 48.33 31.63 -19.09
C VAL A 136 48.95 30.68 -18.05
N GLU A 137 50.15 30.17 -18.29
CA GLU A 137 50.90 29.34 -17.33
C GLU A 137 51.15 30.10 -16.01
N GLN A 138 51.67 31.34 -16.09
CA GLN A 138 51.93 32.15 -14.91
C GLN A 138 50.65 32.40 -14.09
N LYS A 139 49.54 32.75 -14.76
CA LYS A 139 48.24 32.93 -14.10
C LYS A 139 47.73 31.64 -13.46
N ALA A 140 47.95 30.48 -14.08
CA ALA A 140 47.56 29.19 -13.53
C ALA A 140 48.41 28.82 -12.29
N ILE A 141 49.69 29.18 -12.28
CA ILE A 141 50.57 29.00 -11.11
C ILE A 141 50.09 29.86 -9.93
N ASP A 142 49.76 31.13 -10.15
CA ASP A 142 49.23 32.02 -9.10
C ASP A 142 47.95 31.47 -8.45
N LEU A 143 47.17 30.71 -9.22
CA LEU A 143 45.92 30.09 -8.77
C LEU A 143 46.13 28.81 -7.94
N ARG A 144 47.32 28.19 -7.96
CA ARG A 144 47.64 27.02 -7.11
C ARG A 144 47.64 27.34 -5.62
N LEU A 145 47.81 28.61 -5.26
CA LEU A 145 47.78 29.08 -3.86
C LEU A 145 46.37 28.94 -3.25
N PHE A 146 45.33 28.85 -4.08
CA PHE A 146 43.95 28.67 -3.62
C PHE A 146 43.61 27.18 -3.47
N PRO A 147 43.11 26.75 -2.30
CA PRO A 147 42.70 25.36 -2.08
C PRO A 147 41.31 25.11 -2.68
N ILE A 148 41.20 25.12 -4.01
CA ILE A 148 39.96 24.92 -4.79
C ILE A 148 39.25 23.64 -4.36
N GLU A 149 39.98 22.57 -4.04
CA GLU A 149 39.40 21.29 -3.63
C GLU A 149 38.73 21.37 -2.25
N ARG A 150 39.14 22.31 -1.39
CA ARG A 150 38.58 22.51 -0.04
C ARG A 150 37.42 23.51 0.02
N ALA A 151 37.11 24.20 -1.09
CA ALA A 151 36.02 25.18 -1.17
C ALA A 151 34.68 24.60 -0.67
N LEU A 152 34.45 23.31 -0.93
CA LEU A 152 33.28 22.56 -0.54
C LEU A 152 33.67 21.44 0.43
N SER A 153 33.13 21.48 1.64
CA SER A 153 33.28 20.41 2.64
C SER A 153 32.01 19.56 2.70
N LEU A 154 32.16 18.25 2.52
CA LEU A 154 31.06 17.29 2.68
C LEU A 154 30.50 17.30 4.10
N ASN A 155 31.34 17.59 5.10
CA ASN A 155 30.95 17.65 6.51
C ASN A 155 29.87 18.71 6.80
N LYS A 156 29.86 19.83 6.06
CA LYS A 156 28.80 20.85 6.21
C LYS A 156 27.44 20.35 5.69
N SER A 157 27.41 19.36 4.79
CA SER A 157 26.17 18.74 4.30
C SER A 157 25.50 17.83 5.32
N PHE A 158 26.23 17.31 6.31
CA PHE A 158 25.65 16.54 7.42
C PHE A 158 24.71 17.40 8.29
N LYS A 159 24.81 18.73 8.23
CA LYS A 159 23.78 19.60 8.83
C LYS A 159 22.40 19.33 8.23
N TYR A 160 22.28 18.83 7.01
CA TYR A 160 20.99 18.50 6.41
C TYR A 160 20.51 17.07 6.74
N LEU A 161 21.40 16.21 7.23
CA LEU A 161 21.07 14.86 7.68
C LEU A 161 19.96 14.89 8.74
N LYS A 162 19.99 15.90 9.63
CA LYS A 162 18.95 16.06 10.66
C LYS A 162 17.53 16.23 10.10
N TYR A 163 17.35 16.83 8.93
CA TYR A 163 16.04 16.93 8.29
C TYR A 163 15.56 15.61 7.68
N GLY A 164 16.50 14.71 7.31
CA GLY A 164 16.17 13.35 6.89
C GLY A 164 15.92 12.41 8.06
N VAL A 165 16.74 12.52 9.12
CA VAL A 165 16.69 11.65 10.30
C VAL A 165 15.48 11.93 11.19
N PHE A 166 15.08 13.20 11.35
CA PHE A 166 13.94 13.54 12.21
C PHE A 166 12.62 12.86 11.78
N PRO A 167 12.20 12.89 10.50
CA PRO A 167 11.02 12.15 10.04
C PRO A 167 11.16 10.64 10.17
N ILE A 168 12.36 10.08 9.97
CA ILE A 168 12.62 8.64 10.16
C ILE A 168 12.41 8.23 11.61
N LEU A 169 12.94 9.00 12.55
CA LEU A 169 12.75 8.77 13.98
C LEU A 169 11.28 8.88 14.37
N LEU A 170 10.58 9.88 13.84
CA LEU A 170 9.16 10.08 14.09
C LEU A 170 8.32 8.90 13.54
N PHE A 171 8.67 8.40 12.36
CA PHE A 171 8.06 7.20 11.77
C PHE A 171 8.33 5.96 12.61
N ALA A 172 9.57 5.74 13.06
CA ALA A 172 9.92 4.62 13.92
C ALA A 172 9.17 4.69 15.27
N MET A 173 9.10 5.88 15.87
CA MET A 173 8.36 6.09 17.11
C MET A 173 6.86 5.81 16.91
N ALA A 174 6.26 6.28 15.82
CA ALA A 174 4.87 5.99 15.49
C ALA A 174 4.62 4.49 15.28
N TYR A 175 5.57 3.78 14.65
CA TYR A 175 5.48 2.34 14.43
C TYR A 175 5.43 1.54 15.74
N PHE A 176 6.24 1.91 16.74
CA PHE A 176 6.24 1.25 18.05
C PHE A 176 5.09 1.70 18.96
N ALA A 177 4.68 2.98 18.88
CA ALA A 177 3.64 3.52 19.75
C ALA A 177 2.22 3.17 19.27
N VAL A 178 1.96 3.23 17.96
CA VAL A 178 0.65 2.98 17.36
C VAL A 178 0.82 2.17 16.06
N PRO A 179 1.08 0.85 16.15
CA PRO A 179 1.34 0.02 14.98
C PRO A 179 0.21 0.05 13.93
N ASP A 180 -1.05 0.13 14.36
CA ASP A 180 -2.20 0.18 13.42
C ASP A 180 -2.24 1.47 12.58
N LEU A 181 -1.73 2.60 13.10
CA LEU A 181 -1.60 3.83 12.31
C LEU A 181 -0.60 3.63 11.18
N VAL A 182 0.55 3.02 11.47
CA VAL A 182 1.61 2.85 10.49
C VAL A 182 1.30 1.69 9.54
N ILE A 183 1.06 0.49 10.06
CA ILE A 183 0.81 -0.71 9.26
C ILE A 183 -0.55 -0.61 8.57
N GLY A 184 -1.63 -0.41 9.35
CA GLY A 184 -2.98 -0.33 8.83
C GLY A 184 -3.19 0.90 7.93
N GLY A 185 -2.69 2.07 8.33
CA GLY A 185 -2.76 3.28 7.50
C GLY A 185 -2.00 3.14 6.17
N SER A 186 -0.81 2.54 6.19
CA SER A 186 -0.04 2.29 4.96
C SER A 186 -0.75 1.27 4.06
N GLU A 187 -1.25 0.18 4.62
CA GLU A 187 -1.93 -0.87 3.85
C GLU A 187 -3.20 -0.33 3.19
N ARG A 188 -3.98 0.48 3.92
CA ARG A 188 -5.21 1.12 3.42
C ARG A 188 -4.93 2.15 2.33
N LEU A 189 -3.90 2.98 2.51
CA LEU A 189 -3.55 4.02 1.55
C LEU A 189 -2.98 3.44 0.25
N VAL A 190 -2.11 2.43 0.34
CA VAL A 190 -1.49 1.79 -0.84
C VAL A 190 -2.50 0.93 -1.59
N ASN A 191 -3.30 0.12 -0.89
CA ASN A 191 -4.34 -0.70 -1.50
C ASN A 191 -5.66 0.06 -1.63
N TYR A 192 -5.63 1.27 -2.18
CA TYR A 192 -6.80 2.14 -2.26
C TYR A 192 -8.02 1.50 -2.96
N GLN A 193 -7.79 0.57 -3.90
CA GLN A 193 -8.84 -0.15 -4.64
C GLN A 193 -9.52 -1.26 -3.83
N LYS A 194 -8.90 -1.75 -2.75
CA LYS A 194 -9.54 -2.74 -1.88
C LYS A 194 -10.49 -2.01 -0.93
N GLU A 195 -11.73 -2.49 -0.87
CA GLU A 195 -12.62 -2.14 0.22
C GLU A 195 -12.11 -2.83 1.47
N PHE A 196 -11.49 -2.05 2.36
CA PHE A 196 -11.17 -2.54 3.68
C PHE A 196 -12.46 -2.56 4.48
N ALA A 197 -13.11 -3.73 4.52
CA ALA A 197 -14.13 -4.00 5.51
C ALA A 197 -13.50 -3.73 6.88
N ILE A 198 -14.07 -2.78 7.62
CA ILE A 198 -13.59 -2.44 8.95
C ILE A 198 -13.62 -3.74 9.75
N GLN A 199 -12.49 -4.21 10.28
CA GLN A 199 -12.53 -5.37 11.16
C GLN A 199 -13.33 -4.95 12.40
N ALA A 200 -14.49 -5.59 12.59
CA ALA A 200 -15.34 -5.32 13.73
C ALA A 200 -14.57 -5.62 15.03
N PRO A 201 -14.77 -4.85 16.12
CA PRO A 201 -14.20 -5.15 17.43
C PRO A 201 -14.81 -6.41 18.08
N PHE A 202 -15.62 -7.16 17.32
CA PHE A 202 -16.31 -8.37 17.69
C PHE A 202 -16.48 -9.30 16.47
N GLN A 203 -16.65 -10.60 16.70
CA GLN A 203 -16.90 -11.60 15.68
C GLN A 203 -18.29 -12.20 15.84
N PHE A 204 -18.98 -12.43 14.72
CA PHE A 204 -20.25 -13.15 14.68
C PHE A 204 -20.00 -14.66 14.78
N LYS A 205 -20.50 -15.29 15.84
CA LYS A 205 -20.56 -16.75 16.02
C LYS A 205 -21.98 -17.23 15.75
N VAL A 206 -22.11 -18.09 14.76
CA VAL A 206 -23.38 -18.55 14.23
C VAL A 206 -23.32 -20.08 14.18
N ASP A 207 -24.35 -20.75 14.72
CA ASP A 207 -24.49 -22.19 14.55
C ASP A 207 -25.02 -22.47 13.14
N ILE A 208 -24.36 -23.35 12.38
CA ILE A 208 -24.74 -23.61 10.99
C ILE A 208 -26.03 -24.46 10.93
N SER A 209 -26.31 -25.27 11.96
CA SER A 209 -27.47 -26.17 11.96
C SER A 209 -28.81 -25.45 11.95
N GLN A 210 -28.85 -24.16 12.33
CA GLN A 210 -30.07 -23.36 12.33
C GLN A 210 -30.51 -22.90 10.91
N PHE A 211 -29.68 -23.13 9.88
CA PHE A 211 -29.98 -22.73 8.50
C PHE A 211 -30.69 -23.80 7.67
N GLU A 212 -31.17 -24.88 8.30
CA GLU A 212 -32.02 -25.87 7.65
C GLU A 212 -33.37 -25.93 8.37
N VAL A 213 -34.45 -25.58 7.66
CA VAL A 213 -35.81 -25.58 8.21
C VAL A 213 -36.76 -26.34 7.31
N VAL A 214 -37.69 -27.09 7.92
CA VAL A 214 -38.75 -27.77 7.19
C VAL A 214 -39.80 -26.75 6.71
N LYS A 215 -40.26 -26.88 5.47
CA LYS A 215 -41.22 -25.96 4.85
C LYS A 215 -42.47 -25.74 5.71
N GLY A 216 -42.75 -24.48 6.03
CA GLY A 216 -43.90 -24.07 6.83
C GLY A 216 -43.68 -24.14 8.34
N LYS A 217 -42.50 -24.54 8.82
CA LYS A 217 -42.13 -24.43 10.24
C LYS A 217 -41.49 -23.07 10.54
N ASP A 218 -41.41 -22.75 11.82
CA ASP A 218 -40.70 -21.59 12.31
C ASP A 218 -39.18 -21.88 12.36
N ALA A 219 -38.37 -20.89 12.02
CA ALA A 219 -36.91 -20.95 12.07
C ALA A 219 -36.37 -19.98 13.14
N PRO A 220 -35.95 -20.47 14.31
CA PRO A 220 -35.22 -19.65 15.28
C PRO A 220 -33.79 -19.42 14.78
N ILE A 221 -33.44 -18.17 14.54
CA ILE A 221 -32.10 -17.75 14.10
C ILE A 221 -31.45 -16.95 15.22
N SER A 222 -30.29 -17.40 15.65
CA SER A 222 -29.51 -16.85 16.76
C SER A 222 -28.06 -16.57 16.34
N VAL A 223 -27.48 -15.55 16.95
CA VAL A 223 -26.09 -15.16 16.77
C VAL A 223 -25.49 -14.72 18.08
N SER A 224 -24.27 -15.14 18.36
CA SER A 224 -23.48 -14.71 19.49
C SER A 224 -22.31 -13.84 19.02
N LEU A 225 -22.02 -12.75 19.72
CA LEU A 225 -20.93 -11.84 19.42
C LEU A 225 -19.83 -11.99 20.46
N ASN A 226 -18.60 -12.21 20.02
CA ASN A 226 -17.41 -12.28 20.88
C ASN A 226 -16.43 -11.15 20.53
N GLY A 227 -16.05 -10.31 21.49
CA GLY A 227 -15.14 -9.19 21.25
C GLY A 227 -14.92 -8.30 22.46
N GLU A 228 -14.14 -7.24 22.30
CA GLU A 228 -13.82 -6.27 23.36
C GLU A 228 -14.97 -5.29 23.61
N SER A 229 -15.72 -4.93 22.57
CA SER A 229 -16.86 -4.03 22.64
C SER A 229 -18.04 -4.62 21.89
N LEU A 230 -19.11 -4.94 22.60
CA LEU A 230 -20.32 -5.57 22.04
C LEU A 230 -21.38 -4.50 21.71
N PRO A 231 -22.04 -4.57 20.54
CA PRO A 231 -23.10 -3.65 20.16
C PRO A 231 -24.38 -3.91 20.97
N GLU A 232 -25.21 -2.87 21.13
CA GLU A 232 -26.49 -2.97 21.86
C GLU A 232 -27.61 -3.64 21.04
N SER A 233 -27.47 -3.69 19.72
CA SER A 233 -28.48 -4.26 18.83
C SER A 233 -27.85 -4.93 17.61
N VAL A 234 -28.46 -6.04 17.20
CA VAL A 234 -28.15 -6.75 15.95
C VAL A 234 -29.42 -6.85 15.11
N THR A 235 -29.24 -6.74 13.80
CA THR A 235 -30.29 -6.93 12.79
C THR A 235 -29.92 -8.14 11.95
N VAL A 236 -30.87 -9.04 11.73
CA VAL A 236 -30.75 -10.12 10.74
C VAL A 236 -31.41 -9.66 9.45
N GLU A 237 -30.69 -9.68 8.34
CA GLU A 237 -31.22 -9.36 7.01
C GLU A 237 -31.51 -10.66 6.27
N TRP A 238 -32.74 -10.85 5.80
CA TRP A 238 -33.17 -11.99 5.01
C TRP A 238 -33.62 -11.52 3.63
N ASN A 239 -32.91 -11.96 2.57
CA ASN A 239 -33.14 -11.53 1.18
C ASN A 239 -33.16 -10.00 0.98
N GLY A 240 -32.39 -9.27 1.78
CA GLY A 240 -32.34 -7.79 1.75
C GLY A 240 -33.32 -7.09 2.67
N GLU A 241 -34.22 -7.82 3.34
CA GLU A 241 -35.15 -7.23 4.32
C GLU A 241 -34.56 -7.29 5.74
N PRO A 242 -34.44 -6.16 6.45
CA PRO A 242 -33.86 -6.11 7.79
C PRO A 242 -34.89 -6.41 8.88
N PHE A 243 -34.55 -7.32 9.80
CA PHE A 243 -35.33 -7.68 10.99
C PHE A 243 -34.51 -7.48 12.25
N ARG A 244 -35.01 -6.68 13.20
CA ARG A 244 -34.31 -6.42 14.47
C ARG A 244 -34.38 -7.64 15.37
N MET A 245 -33.23 -8.11 15.86
CA MET A 245 -33.14 -9.25 16.76
C MET A 245 -33.40 -8.84 18.21
N SER A 246 -33.92 -9.76 19.00
CA SER A 246 -34.10 -9.62 20.45
C SER A 246 -32.81 -10.04 21.16
N ALA A 247 -32.38 -9.27 22.16
CA ALA A 247 -31.23 -9.61 22.99
C ALA A 247 -31.62 -10.68 24.03
N GLU A 248 -30.88 -11.79 24.08
CA GLU A 248 -31.10 -12.92 25.01
C GLU A 248 -30.03 -13.00 26.12
N GLY A 249 -29.02 -12.14 26.08
CA GLY A 249 -27.95 -12.10 27.07
C GLY A 249 -26.81 -11.19 26.62
N LYS A 250 -25.66 -11.26 27.30
CA LYS A 250 -24.47 -10.50 26.90
C LYS A 250 -23.95 -11.01 25.56
N GLY A 251 -24.16 -10.22 24.50
CA GLY A 251 -23.69 -10.54 23.15
C GLY A 251 -24.51 -11.60 22.41
N ALA A 252 -25.60 -12.09 22.97
CA ALA A 252 -26.45 -13.10 22.33
C ALA A 252 -27.76 -12.48 21.84
N PHE A 253 -28.11 -12.75 20.59
CA PHE A 253 -29.30 -12.21 19.93
C PHE A 253 -30.04 -13.30 19.16
N ALA A 254 -31.37 -13.25 19.17
CA ALA A 254 -32.22 -14.19 18.45
C ALA A 254 -33.39 -13.51 17.74
N TYR A 255 -33.85 -14.13 16.66
CA TYR A 255 -35.05 -13.75 15.92
C TYR A 255 -35.79 -15.00 15.44
N LEU A 256 -37.12 -14.98 15.49
CA LEU A 256 -37.96 -16.10 15.08
C LEU A 256 -38.65 -15.78 13.75
N PHE A 257 -38.19 -16.38 12.66
CA PHE A 257 -38.91 -16.35 11.40
C PHE A 257 -40.07 -17.34 11.44
N ARG A 258 -41.30 -16.85 11.37
CA ARG A 258 -42.48 -17.71 11.43
C ARG A 258 -42.88 -18.21 10.05
N ASN A 259 -43.33 -19.46 9.98
CA ASN A 259 -43.92 -20.05 8.77
C ASN A 259 -43.03 -19.87 7.51
N VAL A 260 -41.79 -20.35 7.56
CA VAL A 260 -40.83 -20.15 6.47
C VAL A 260 -41.21 -20.99 5.24
N GLN A 261 -41.53 -20.32 4.13
CA GLN A 261 -42.01 -20.97 2.90
C GLN A 261 -40.93 -21.16 1.82
N LYS A 262 -39.95 -20.26 1.78
CA LYS A 262 -38.87 -20.23 0.79
C LYS A 262 -37.55 -20.00 1.49
N GLY A 263 -36.47 -20.53 0.94
CA GLY A 263 -35.13 -20.24 1.43
C GLY A 263 -34.68 -18.82 1.08
N GLY A 264 -33.45 -18.48 1.46
CA GLY A 264 -32.87 -17.21 1.10
C GLY A 264 -31.53 -16.94 1.77
N ASN A 265 -30.94 -15.81 1.40
CA ASN A 265 -29.67 -15.38 1.96
C ASN A 265 -29.91 -14.63 3.28
N ILE A 266 -29.17 -15.01 4.31
CA ILE A 266 -29.16 -14.40 5.63
C ILE A 266 -27.79 -13.78 5.88
N ARG A 267 -27.77 -12.56 6.41
CA ARG A 267 -26.58 -11.94 7.00
C ARG A 267 -26.95 -11.19 8.28
N PHE A 268 -26.00 -10.99 9.17
CA PHE A 268 -26.18 -10.17 10.38
C PHE A 268 -25.50 -8.81 10.22
N LEU A 269 -26.14 -7.78 10.76
CA LEU A 269 -25.70 -6.40 10.72
C LEU A 269 -25.67 -5.85 12.15
N ALA A 270 -24.56 -5.29 12.59
CA ALA A 270 -24.41 -4.71 13.91
C ALA A 270 -23.40 -3.57 13.93
N ALA A 271 -23.78 -2.42 14.49
CA ALA A 271 -22.91 -1.22 14.61
C ALA A 271 -22.18 -0.82 13.31
N GLY A 272 -22.82 -1.01 12.15
CA GLY A 272 -22.25 -0.69 10.82
C GLY A 272 -21.39 -1.80 10.20
N TYR A 273 -21.25 -2.95 10.86
CA TYR A 273 -20.53 -4.12 10.38
C TYR A 273 -21.49 -5.22 9.90
N SER A 274 -21.06 -6.00 8.91
CA SER A 274 -21.80 -7.16 8.41
C SER A 274 -21.03 -8.46 8.64
N SER A 275 -21.75 -9.54 8.87
CA SER A 275 -21.20 -10.88 8.88
C SER A 275 -21.03 -11.47 7.47
N ASP A 276 -20.55 -12.72 7.40
CA ASP A 276 -20.68 -13.55 6.21
C ASP A 276 -22.15 -13.78 5.85
N VAL A 277 -22.39 -14.26 4.61
CA VAL A 277 -23.73 -14.60 4.10
C VAL A 277 -23.94 -16.11 4.21
N TRP A 278 -25.05 -16.53 4.82
CA TRP A 278 -25.47 -17.92 4.90
C TRP A 278 -26.76 -18.15 4.12
N GLU A 279 -26.93 -19.36 3.60
CA GLU A 279 -28.14 -19.77 2.89
C GLU A 279 -29.08 -20.52 3.84
N LEU A 280 -30.27 -19.95 4.11
CA LEU A 280 -31.36 -20.65 4.77
C LEU A 280 -32.02 -21.60 3.77
N LYS A 281 -31.82 -22.91 3.96
CA LYS A 281 -32.40 -23.97 3.15
C LYS A 281 -33.75 -24.37 3.72
N VAL A 282 -34.75 -24.43 2.83
CA VAL A 282 -36.09 -24.92 3.17
C VAL A 282 -36.26 -26.32 2.63
N MET A 283 -36.29 -27.29 3.55
CA MET A 283 -36.48 -28.70 3.26
C MET A 283 -37.96 -28.98 2.98
N PRO A 284 -38.30 -29.73 1.93
CA PRO A 284 -39.69 -30.13 1.69
C PRO A 284 -40.18 -31.01 2.84
N ASN A 285 -41.48 -30.97 3.11
CA ASN A 285 -42.09 -31.95 4.01
C ASN A 285 -41.88 -33.35 3.43
N PRO A 286 -41.46 -34.34 4.24
CA PRO A 286 -41.47 -35.71 3.79
C PRO A 286 -42.90 -36.07 3.38
N LYS A 287 -43.04 -36.62 2.18
CA LYS A 287 -44.30 -37.17 1.69
C LYS A 287 -44.11 -38.67 1.53
N VAL A 288 -45.08 -39.43 2.02
CA VAL A 288 -45.18 -40.85 1.67
C VAL A 288 -45.55 -40.89 0.19
N ILE A 289 -44.62 -41.38 -0.63
CA ILE A 289 -44.81 -41.49 -2.08
C ILE A 289 -45.57 -42.79 -2.39
N GLU A 290 -45.21 -43.85 -1.69
CA GLU A 290 -45.72 -45.20 -1.91
C GLU A 290 -45.63 -46.02 -0.62
N VAL A 291 -46.67 -46.80 -0.34
CA VAL A 291 -46.71 -47.85 0.69
C VAL A 291 -47.05 -49.14 -0.04
N SER A 292 -46.22 -50.17 0.05
CA SER A 292 -46.48 -51.46 -0.60
C SER A 292 -46.63 -52.56 0.44
N ALA A 293 -47.70 -53.34 0.34
CA ALA A 293 -47.86 -54.55 1.14
C ALA A 293 -47.45 -55.76 0.31
N GLU A 294 -46.43 -56.49 0.76
CA GLU A 294 -46.06 -57.80 0.20
C GLU A 294 -46.85 -58.88 0.94
N ILE A 295 -47.61 -59.67 0.18
CA ILE A 295 -48.54 -60.68 0.70
C ILE A 295 -48.06 -62.04 0.23
N ASP A 296 -47.79 -62.89 1.21
CA ASP A 296 -47.50 -64.31 1.05
C ASP A 296 -48.80 -65.09 1.32
N TYR A 297 -49.31 -65.75 0.27
CA TYR A 297 -50.59 -66.48 0.34
C TYR A 297 -50.35 -67.95 0.72
N PRO A 298 -51.19 -68.54 1.60
CA PRO A 298 -51.05 -69.94 1.96
C PRO A 298 -51.23 -70.88 0.75
N ASP A 299 -50.46 -71.97 0.73
CA ASP A 299 -50.45 -72.97 -0.36
C ASP A 299 -51.84 -73.47 -0.78
N TYR A 300 -52.76 -73.61 0.19
CA TYR A 300 -54.12 -74.12 -0.07
C TYR A 300 -54.97 -73.17 -0.92
N THR A 301 -54.58 -71.90 -1.04
CA THR A 301 -55.27 -70.91 -1.87
C THR A 301 -54.87 -71.00 -3.34
N GLY A 302 -53.73 -71.64 -3.65
CA GLY A 302 -53.19 -71.76 -5.01
C GLY A 302 -52.82 -70.42 -5.66
N LYS A 303 -52.71 -69.33 -4.88
CA LYS A 303 -52.36 -68.00 -5.37
C LYS A 303 -50.86 -67.74 -5.22
N PRO A 304 -50.22 -67.07 -6.20
CA PRO A 304 -48.84 -66.60 -6.05
C PRO A 304 -48.77 -65.34 -5.19
N ASP A 305 -47.61 -65.11 -4.58
CA ASP A 305 -47.31 -63.90 -3.80
C ASP A 305 -47.60 -62.63 -4.59
N GLU A 306 -48.12 -61.63 -3.88
CA GLU A 306 -48.61 -60.40 -4.48
C GLU A 306 -48.07 -59.19 -3.74
N VAL A 307 -47.60 -58.20 -4.49
CA VAL A 307 -47.25 -56.89 -3.96
C VAL A 307 -48.36 -55.91 -4.33
N VAL A 308 -49.08 -55.43 -3.32
CA VAL A 308 -50.14 -54.45 -3.50
C VAL A 308 -49.63 -53.07 -3.12
N THR A 309 -49.60 -52.17 -4.10
CA THR A 309 -49.18 -50.78 -3.92
C THR A 309 -50.35 -49.91 -3.47
N ASN A 310 -50.13 -49.09 -2.43
CA ASN A 310 -51.06 -48.20 -1.76
C ASN A 310 -52.41 -48.85 -1.39
N PRO A 311 -52.42 -49.99 -0.67
CA PRO A 311 -53.68 -50.64 -0.31
C PRO A 311 -54.47 -49.80 0.70
N LEU A 312 -55.68 -49.37 0.33
CA LEU A 312 -56.61 -48.73 1.28
C LEU A 312 -57.22 -49.75 2.25
N HIS A 313 -57.50 -50.96 1.76
CA HIS A 313 -58.02 -52.09 2.51
C HIS A 313 -57.46 -53.38 1.92
N LEU A 314 -56.96 -54.28 2.78
CA LEU A 314 -56.51 -55.62 2.39
C LEU A 314 -57.52 -56.65 2.92
N SER A 315 -58.00 -57.53 2.05
CA SER A 315 -58.82 -58.68 2.42
C SER A 315 -58.04 -59.94 2.09
N LEU A 316 -57.46 -60.55 3.11
CA LEU A 316 -56.56 -61.70 2.97
C LEU A 316 -57.23 -62.99 3.45
N PRO A 317 -57.01 -64.13 2.76
CA PRO A 317 -57.37 -65.45 3.29
C PRO A 317 -56.72 -65.72 4.65
N GLU A 318 -57.39 -66.53 5.48
CA GLU A 318 -56.92 -66.86 6.82
C GLU A 318 -55.55 -67.58 6.79
N GLY A 319 -54.54 -67.01 7.43
CA GLY A 319 -53.18 -67.57 7.44
C GLY A 319 -52.21 -66.95 6.44
N SER A 320 -52.63 -65.93 5.66
CA SER A 320 -51.71 -65.09 4.89
C SER A 320 -50.75 -64.30 5.79
N ASN A 321 -49.48 -64.28 5.42
CA ASN A 321 -48.49 -63.39 6.02
C ASN A 321 -48.35 -62.14 5.17
N TYR A 322 -48.23 -60.97 5.80
CA TYR A 322 -47.99 -59.74 5.06
C TYR A 322 -46.95 -58.85 5.74
N THR A 323 -46.18 -58.12 4.92
CA THR A 323 -45.20 -57.11 5.35
C THR A 323 -45.52 -55.78 4.67
N LEU A 324 -45.45 -54.68 5.43
CA LEU A 324 -45.75 -53.30 4.99
C LEU A 324 -44.50 -52.46 4.82
#